data_AF-A0A401KM27-F1
#
_entry.id   AF-A0A401KM27-F1
#
_cell.length_a   1.000
_cell.length_b   1.000
_cell.length_c   1.000
_cell.angle_alpha   90.00
_cell.angle_beta   90.00
_cell.angle_gamma   90.00
#
_symmetry.space_group_name_H-M   'P 1'
#
loop_
_entity.id
_entity.type
_entity.pdbx_description
1 polymer ?
#
loop_
_entity_poly.entity_id
_entity_poly.type
_entity_poly.pdbx_seq_one_letter_code
_entity_poly.pdbx_strand_id
1 'polypeptide(L)'
;MRKPGYVAMKTIIAFAGGGGEEPELLRYPRASSERPGGDIVRPLLEDFWVAGPDGRHRCLVAPPARMSLFDAKESSEVGLFQPKVAQLIIAQFIRGVAFLHSENIVHGDIHLENILVEFPKAIDVLPDTEHMHNGNICNTWDVRFNYSIQAPRAEAGFETMTVQGKSAFEEIMWPVLKFEPEERATAEQLMQSEWMKGWGLPALEQSLKTRKKALRPVK
;
A
#
# COMPACT_ATOMS: atom_id res chain seq x y z
N MET A 1 3.69 22.34 22.74
CA MET A 1 4.18 20.99 23.13
C MET A 1 3.53 19.96 22.21
N ARG A 2 4.30 19.05 21.59
CA ARG A 2 3.74 17.90 20.86
C ARG A 2 3.06 16.97 21.87
N LYS A 3 1.86 16.45 21.53
CA LYS A 3 1.17 15.47 22.40
C LYS A 3 1.98 14.16 22.44
N PRO A 4 2.08 13.48 23.59
CA PRO A 4 2.71 12.16 23.66
C PRO A 4 1.92 11.17 22.81
N GLY A 5 2.63 10.31 22.07
CA GLY A 5 2.05 9.29 21.19
C GLY A 5 3.10 8.27 20.75
N TYR A 6 2.63 7.09 20.31
CA TYR A 6 3.50 6.04 19.80
C TYR A 6 4.11 6.40 18.44
N VAL A 7 5.33 5.93 18.20
CA VAL A 7 6.06 6.07 16.93
C VAL A 7 6.71 4.75 16.55
N ALA A 8 6.91 4.53 15.25
CA ALA A 8 7.79 3.49 14.76
C ALA A 8 9.19 4.07 14.58
N MET A 9 10.22 3.40 15.11
CA MET A 9 11.62 3.77 14.97
C MET A 9 12.37 2.69 14.21
N LYS A 10 12.96 3.03 13.07
CA LYS A 10 13.88 2.15 12.33
C LYS A 10 15.31 2.63 12.57
N THR A 11 16.12 1.78 13.19
CA THR A 11 17.55 2.04 13.41
C THR A 11 18.36 1.41 12.28
N ILE A 12 19.06 2.22 11.51
CA ILE A 12 19.97 1.75 10.46
C ILE A 12 21.24 1.25 11.12
N ILE A 13 21.63 0.01 10.79
CA ILE A 13 22.86 -0.60 11.29
C ILE A 13 24.05 0.19 10.76
N ALA A 14 24.95 0.60 11.66
CA ALA A 14 26.17 1.30 11.28
C ALA A 14 27.07 0.33 10.51
N PHE A 15 27.37 0.63 9.24
CA PHE A 15 28.41 -0.10 8.52
C PHE A 15 29.78 0.39 9.00
N ALA A 16 30.65 -0.56 9.36
CA ALA A 16 32.05 -0.28 9.64
C ALA A 16 32.77 0.15 8.35
N GLY A 17 32.81 1.45 8.09
CA GLY A 17 33.40 2.03 6.88
C GLY A 17 32.81 3.42 6.63
N GLY A 18 33.46 4.44 7.21
CA GLY A 18 32.91 5.78 7.33
C GLY A 18 32.51 6.49 6.03
N GLY A 19 31.63 7.48 6.21
CA GLY A 19 31.63 8.70 5.41
C GLY A 19 30.81 8.73 4.11
N GLY A 20 30.10 7.66 3.75
CA GLY A 20 29.12 7.74 2.68
C GLY A 20 27.85 8.43 3.18
N GLU A 21 27.58 9.66 2.72
CA GLU A 21 26.21 10.16 2.72
C GLU A 21 25.35 9.15 1.96
N GLU A 22 24.42 8.49 2.65
CA GLU A 22 23.43 7.64 1.98
C GLU A 22 22.56 8.57 1.12
N PRO A 23 22.66 8.57 -0.23
CA PRO A 23 22.26 9.75 -1.02
C PRO A 23 20.75 9.96 -1.15
N GLU A 24 19.91 9.02 -0.72
CA GLU A 24 18.54 8.93 -1.27
C GLU A 24 17.41 9.14 -0.25
N LEU A 25 17.64 8.88 1.04
CA LEU A 25 16.61 9.07 2.08
C LEU A 25 16.37 10.56 2.42
N LEU A 26 17.28 11.45 2.03
CA LEU A 26 17.15 12.90 2.20
C LEU A 26 16.01 13.52 1.38
N ARG A 27 15.47 12.81 0.38
CA ARG A 27 14.36 13.28 -0.46
C ARG A 27 13.00 12.70 -0.04
N TYR A 28 12.93 11.82 0.96
CA TYR A 28 11.66 11.24 1.36
C TYR A 28 10.73 12.33 1.93
N PRO A 29 9.42 12.34 1.61
CA PRO A 29 8.54 13.43 1.96
C PRO A 29 8.50 13.66 3.48
N ARG A 30 9.01 14.80 3.92
CA ARG A 30 8.73 15.34 5.27
C ARG A 30 7.32 15.92 5.24
N ALA A 31 6.59 15.75 6.34
CA ALA A 31 5.16 15.98 6.49
C ALA A 31 4.47 16.95 5.49
N SER A 32 3.40 16.43 4.88
CA SER A 32 2.30 17.14 4.17
C SER A 32 2.68 17.99 2.97
N SER A 33 2.65 17.38 1.78
CA SER A 33 2.40 18.13 0.53
C SER A 33 0.90 18.39 0.39
N GLU A 34 0.50 19.58 -0.06
CA GLU A 34 -0.89 19.90 -0.42
C GLU A 34 -1.38 19.11 -1.64
N ARG A 35 -0.48 18.43 -2.34
CA ARG A 35 -0.82 17.63 -3.52
C ARG A 35 -1.60 16.36 -3.14
N PRO A 36 -2.62 15.99 -3.92
CA PRO A 36 -3.35 14.75 -3.72
C PRO A 36 -2.43 13.53 -3.65
N GLY A 37 -2.55 12.70 -2.59
CA GLY A 37 -1.76 11.47 -2.44
C GLY A 37 -0.59 11.58 -1.46
N GLY A 38 -0.22 12.80 -1.03
CA GLY A 38 0.77 13.00 0.01
C GLY A 38 0.35 12.45 1.39
N ASP A 39 -0.96 12.26 1.61
CA ASP A 39 -1.52 11.62 2.81
C ASP A 39 -1.46 10.09 2.78
N ILE A 40 -1.16 9.49 1.63
CA ILE A 40 -1.07 8.02 1.45
C ILE A 40 0.36 7.54 1.69
N VAL A 41 1.34 8.33 1.26
CA VAL A 41 2.75 8.04 1.53
C VAL A 41 3.03 8.37 2.99
N ARG A 42 3.45 7.37 3.77
CA ARG A 42 3.81 7.61 5.18
C ARG A 42 4.90 8.68 5.24
N PRO A 43 4.74 9.75 6.04
CA PRO A 43 5.77 10.76 6.16
C PRO A 43 6.89 10.30 7.09
N LEU A 44 8.11 10.78 6.84
CA LEU A 44 9.16 10.79 7.86
C LEU A 44 8.86 11.91 8.86
N LEU A 45 8.67 11.56 10.14
CA LEU A 45 8.42 12.54 11.20
C LEU A 45 9.70 13.24 11.63
N GLU A 46 10.77 12.46 11.75
CA GLU A 46 12.06 12.89 12.26
C GLU A 46 13.14 11.88 11.87
N ASP A 47 14.38 12.34 11.78
CA ASP A 47 15.55 11.49 11.77
C ASP A 47 16.63 12.08 12.69
N PHE A 48 17.34 11.22 13.40
CA PHE A 48 18.42 11.62 14.30
C PHE A 48 19.50 10.55 14.37
N TRP A 49 20.65 10.90 14.93
CA TRP A 49 21.77 10.00 15.12
C TRP A 49 21.91 9.60 16.58
N VAL A 50 22.17 8.31 16.82
CA VAL A 50 22.47 7.75 18.14
C VAL A 50 23.85 7.12 18.12
N ALA A 51 24.67 7.41 19.13
CA ALA A 51 25.94 6.74 19.33
C ALA A 51 25.72 5.36 19.98
N GLY A 52 26.37 4.33 19.47
CA GLY A 52 26.38 2.98 20.01
C GLY A 52 27.80 2.38 19.98
N PRO A 53 27.98 1.17 20.52
CA PRO A 53 29.27 0.48 20.55
C PRO A 53 29.90 0.29 19.17
N ASP A 54 29.07 0.12 18.14
CA ASP A 54 29.49 -0.15 16.75
C ASP A 54 29.50 1.11 15.86
N GLY A 55 29.45 2.30 16.46
CA GLY A 55 29.50 3.59 15.76
C GLY A 55 28.22 4.41 15.89
N ARG A 56 27.94 5.26 14.90
CA ARG A 56 26.72 6.09 14.90
C ARG A 56 25.65 5.43 14.04
N HIS A 57 24.48 5.24 14.63
CA HIS A 57 23.31 4.67 13.99
C HIS A 57 22.33 5.78 13.64
N ARG A 58 21.81 5.77 12.42
CA ARG A 58 20.75 6.69 12.02
C ARG A 58 19.41 6.10 12.42
N CYS A 59 18.61 6.84 13.17
CA CYS A 59 17.27 6.47 13.57
C CYS A 59 16.26 7.26 12.75
N LEU A 60 15.33 6.56 12.11
CA LEU A 60 14.22 7.13 11.35
C LEU A 60 12.93 6.95 12.14
N VAL A 61 12.18 8.03 12.31
CA VAL A 61 10.92 8.06 13.05
C VAL A 61 9.76 8.26 12.10
N ALA A 62 8.77 7.38 12.17
CA ALA A 62 7.56 7.43 11.35
C ALA A 62 6.31 7.19 12.21
N PRO A 63 5.10 7.51 11.71
CA PRO A 63 3.86 7.07 12.34
C PRO A 63 3.83 5.54 12.44
N PRO A 64 3.32 4.96 13.54
CA PRO A 64 3.16 3.52 13.66
C PRO A 64 2.13 3.04 12.63
N ALA A 65 2.41 1.90 12.02
CA ALA A 65 1.47 1.21 11.13
C ALA A 65 1.09 -0.14 11.75
N ARG A 66 -0.10 -0.66 11.41
CA ARG A 66 -0.64 -1.88 12.02
C ARG A 66 0.14 -3.11 11.58
N MET A 67 0.15 -3.34 10.28
CA MET A 67 0.77 -4.49 9.64
C MET A 67 0.95 -4.19 8.14
N SER A 68 1.72 -5.01 7.45
CA SER A 68 1.82 -4.94 6.00
C SER A 68 0.61 -5.57 5.30
N LEU A 69 0.44 -5.31 4.01
CA LEU A 69 -0.55 -6.04 3.21
C LEU A 69 -0.20 -7.53 3.08
N PHE A 70 1.08 -7.89 3.17
CA PHE A 70 1.50 -9.28 3.24
C PHE A 70 0.91 -9.93 4.49
N ASP A 71 1.17 -9.37 5.68
CA ASP A 71 0.64 -9.90 6.93
C ASP A 71 -0.89 -9.96 6.94
N ALA A 72 -1.55 -8.92 6.43
CA ALA A 72 -3.01 -8.85 6.35
C ALA A 72 -3.60 -9.92 5.41
N LYS A 73 -2.88 -10.26 4.34
CA LYS A 73 -3.26 -11.31 3.41
C LYS A 73 -3.05 -12.69 4.03
N GLU A 74 -1.90 -12.91 4.66
CA GLU A 74 -1.57 -14.22 5.24
C GLU A 74 -2.41 -14.53 6.49
N SER A 75 -2.86 -13.50 7.22
CA SER A 75 -3.78 -13.67 8.35
C SER A 75 -5.24 -13.91 7.94
N SER A 76 -5.55 -13.94 6.64
CA SER A 76 -6.90 -14.16 6.12
C SER A 76 -7.08 -15.62 5.72
N GLU A 77 -8.13 -16.28 6.22
CA GLU A 77 -8.50 -17.65 5.83
C GLU A 77 -8.61 -17.82 4.30
N VAL A 78 -9.09 -16.78 3.62
CA VAL A 78 -9.34 -16.80 2.17
C VAL A 78 -8.10 -16.33 1.39
N GLY A 79 -7.15 -15.64 2.04
CA GLY A 79 -6.02 -15.00 1.38
C GLY A 79 -6.40 -13.89 0.39
N LEU A 80 -7.66 -13.41 0.42
CA LEU A 80 -8.19 -12.35 -0.42
C LEU A 80 -8.85 -11.25 0.40
N PHE A 81 -8.70 -10.01 -0.07
CA PHE A 81 -9.45 -8.88 0.46
C PHE A 81 -10.87 -8.83 -0.11
N GLN A 82 -11.81 -8.32 0.69
CA GLN A 82 -13.14 -7.97 0.19
C GLN A 82 -13.01 -7.03 -1.02
N PRO A 83 -13.86 -7.17 -2.07
CA PRO A 83 -13.70 -6.44 -3.33
C PRO A 83 -13.57 -4.92 -3.18
N LYS A 84 -14.36 -4.31 -2.29
CA LYS A 84 -14.29 -2.86 -2.00
C LYS A 84 -12.99 -2.45 -1.30
N VAL A 85 -12.47 -3.30 -0.43
CA VAL A 85 -11.18 -3.08 0.23
C VAL A 85 -10.04 -3.20 -0.79
N ALA A 86 -10.08 -4.20 -1.67
CA ALA A 86 -9.10 -4.36 -2.74
C ALA A 86 -9.10 -3.15 -3.72
N GLN A 87 -10.28 -2.68 -4.13
CA GLN A 87 -10.42 -1.47 -4.97
C GLN A 87 -9.80 -0.25 -4.29
N LEU A 88 -10.08 -0.07 -3.00
CA LEU A 88 -9.52 1.01 -2.21
C LEU A 88 -7.98 0.91 -2.07
N ILE A 89 -7.44 -0.29 -1.84
CA ILE A 89 -5.99 -0.52 -1.75
C ILE A 89 -5.30 -0.16 -3.06
N ILE A 90 -5.81 -0.66 -4.20
CA ILE A 90 -5.24 -0.39 -5.53
C ILE A 90 -5.31 1.11 -5.84
N ALA A 91 -6.45 1.76 -5.56
CA ALA A 91 -6.60 3.19 -5.80
C ALA A 91 -5.69 4.05 -4.93
N GLN A 92 -5.52 3.68 -3.65
CA GLN A 92 -4.55 4.34 -2.78
C GLN A 92 -3.12 4.13 -3.28
N PHE A 93 -2.78 2.91 -3.66
CA PHE A 93 -1.46 2.56 -4.17
C PHE A 93 -1.09 3.36 -5.43
N ILE A 94 -1.95 3.36 -6.46
CA ILE A 94 -1.72 4.14 -7.70
C ILE A 94 -1.57 5.63 -7.37
N ARG A 95 -2.42 6.18 -6.50
CA ARG A 95 -2.37 7.59 -6.10
C ARG A 95 -1.11 7.93 -5.30
N GLY A 96 -0.64 7.05 -4.43
CA GLY A 96 0.60 7.22 -3.67
C GLY A 96 1.84 7.18 -4.57
N VAL A 97 1.88 6.27 -5.54
CA VAL A 97 2.96 6.21 -6.54
C VAL A 97 2.94 7.43 -7.46
N ALA A 98 1.77 7.87 -7.93
CA ALA A 98 1.64 9.10 -8.71
C ALA A 98 2.17 10.31 -7.94
N PHE A 99 1.87 10.40 -6.64
CA PHE A 99 2.42 11.43 -5.78
C PHE A 99 3.96 11.37 -5.69
N LEU A 100 4.55 10.19 -5.40
CA LEU A 100 6.01 10.04 -5.37
C LEU A 100 6.67 10.48 -6.68
N HIS A 101 6.11 10.04 -7.81
CA HIS A 101 6.61 10.40 -9.13
C HIS A 101 6.50 11.91 -9.40
N SER A 102 5.43 12.56 -8.93
CA SER A 102 5.26 14.03 -9.03
C SER A 102 6.30 14.83 -8.23
N GLU A 103 6.91 14.19 -7.23
CA GLU A 103 8.01 14.74 -6.41
C GLU A 103 9.40 14.29 -6.93
N ASN A 104 9.46 13.62 -8.09
CA ASN A 104 10.67 13.04 -8.67
C ASN A 104 11.35 12.02 -7.74
N ILE A 105 10.53 11.22 -7.06
CA ILE A 105 10.94 10.12 -6.17
C ILE A 105 10.47 8.81 -6.77
N VAL A 106 11.38 7.86 -6.93
CA VAL A 106 11.07 6.47 -7.27
C VAL A 106 11.22 5.64 -6.01
N HIS A 107 10.21 4.82 -5.66
CA HIS A 107 10.25 4.04 -4.43
C HIS A 107 11.37 2.97 -4.44
N GLY A 108 11.68 2.40 -5.61
CA GLY A 108 12.75 1.41 -5.80
C GLY A 108 12.43 0.00 -5.29
N ASP A 109 11.60 -0.13 -4.25
CA ASP A 109 11.34 -1.42 -3.57
C ASP A 109 9.85 -1.68 -3.31
N ILE A 110 9.03 -1.68 -4.36
CA ILE A 110 7.58 -1.87 -4.21
C ILE A 110 7.25 -3.37 -4.09
N HIS A 111 6.77 -3.78 -2.92
CA HIS A 111 6.20 -5.10 -2.66
C HIS A 111 5.21 -5.06 -1.48
N LEU A 112 4.46 -6.15 -1.24
CA LEU A 112 3.36 -6.18 -0.27
C LEU A 112 3.79 -5.90 1.18
N GLU A 113 5.03 -6.20 1.55
CA GLU A 113 5.54 -5.92 2.91
C GLU A 113 5.82 -4.42 3.12
N ASN A 114 6.06 -3.67 2.04
CA ASN A 114 6.29 -2.22 2.08
C ASN A 114 5.01 -1.39 1.95
N ILE A 115 3.85 -2.01 1.73
CA ILE A 115 2.54 -1.35 1.74
C ILE A 115 1.88 -1.61 3.09
N LEU A 116 1.76 -0.57 3.91
CA LEU A 116 1.28 -0.72 5.29
C LEU A 116 -0.14 -0.19 5.49
N VAL A 117 -0.91 -0.87 6.34
CA VAL A 117 -2.24 -0.45 6.77
C VAL A 117 -2.13 0.41 8.03
N GLU A 118 -2.77 1.58 8.03
CA GLU A 118 -2.80 2.46 9.20
C GLU A 118 -3.64 1.87 10.35
N PHE A 119 -3.24 2.19 11.59
CA PHE A 119 -4.04 1.86 12.78
C PHE A 119 -5.38 2.62 12.78
N PRO A 120 -6.54 1.96 12.98
CA PRO A 120 -7.73 2.64 13.47
C PRO A 120 -7.47 3.19 14.88
N LYS A 121 -8.11 4.30 15.26
CA LYS A 121 -7.96 4.91 16.60
C LYS A 121 -8.57 4.10 17.77
N ALA A 122 -9.07 2.90 17.50
CA ALA A 122 -9.60 1.96 18.49
C ALA A 122 -9.14 0.56 18.09
N ILE A 123 -8.57 -0.20 19.03
CA ILE A 123 -7.98 -1.53 18.81
C ILE A 123 -8.86 -2.61 19.49
N ASP A 124 -8.63 -3.86 19.07
CA ASP A 124 -9.03 -5.19 19.61
C ASP A 124 -10.15 -5.83 18.75
N VAL A 125 -10.09 -7.03 18.13
CA VAL A 125 -9.37 -8.33 18.30
C VAL A 125 -9.39 -9.08 16.92
N LEU A 126 -8.54 -10.09 16.68
CA LEU A 126 -8.68 -11.10 15.60
C LEU A 126 -8.44 -12.53 16.15
N PRO A 127 -9.13 -13.57 15.66
CA PRO A 127 -8.69 -14.97 15.79
C PRO A 127 -8.06 -15.54 14.50
N ASP A 128 -7.22 -16.56 14.69
CA ASP A 128 -6.39 -17.27 13.70
C ASP A 128 -7.12 -18.41 12.97
N THR A 129 -6.73 -18.68 11.71
CA THR A 129 -6.97 -19.97 11.02
C THR A 129 -6.12 -20.15 9.75
N GLU A 130 -5.80 -21.42 9.45
CA GLU A 130 -4.66 -21.92 8.68
C GLU A 130 -4.85 -22.05 7.15
N HIS A 131 -3.73 -22.08 6.43
CA HIS A 131 -3.60 -22.14 4.97
C HIS A 131 -3.86 -23.54 4.37
N MET A 132 -4.51 -23.56 3.18
CA MET A 132 -4.37 -24.66 2.22
C MET A 132 -3.73 -24.15 0.92
N HIS A 133 -2.68 -24.83 0.48
CA HIS A 133 -2.16 -24.71 -0.88
C HIS A 133 -2.60 -25.90 -1.72
N ASN A 134 -2.91 -25.68 -2.99
CA ASN A 134 -2.89 -26.77 -3.96
C ASN A 134 -2.55 -26.32 -5.39
N GLY A 135 -1.81 -27.18 -6.08
CA GLY A 135 -1.89 -27.42 -7.53
C GLY A 135 -1.28 -26.38 -8.48
N ASN A 136 -0.09 -26.67 -9.01
CA ASN A 136 0.41 -26.04 -10.23
C ASN A 136 -0.52 -26.36 -11.42
N ILE A 137 -1.19 -25.33 -11.94
CA ILE A 137 -1.82 -25.32 -13.25
C ILE A 137 -1.08 -24.27 -14.08
N CYS A 138 -0.30 -24.69 -15.07
CA CYS A 138 0.07 -23.80 -16.17
C CYS A 138 -1.21 -23.51 -16.95
N ASN A 139 -1.57 -22.24 -17.25
CA ASN A 139 -2.48 -21.80 -18.35
C ASN A 139 -2.79 -20.30 -18.26
N THR A 140 -3.36 -19.75 -19.36
CA THR A 140 -3.64 -18.33 -19.66
C THR A 140 -4.14 -17.46 -18.49
N TRP A 141 -4.00 -16.14 -18.62
CA TRP A 141 -4.48 -15.16 -17.62
C TRP A 141 -5.92 -15.45 -17.15
N ASP A 142 -6.83 -15.80 -18.06
CA ASP A 142 -8.23 -16.12 -17.73
C ASP A 142 -8.35 -17.29 -16.75
N VAL A 143 -7.57 -18.36 -16.96
CA VAL A 143 -7.58 -19.53 -16.10
C VAL A 143 -7.05 -19.16 -14.72
N ARG A 144 -5.93 -18.44 -14.67
CA ARG A 144 -5.32 -18.01 -13.40
C ARG A 144 -6.21 -17.03 -12.64
N PHE A 145 -6.82 -16.06 -13.33
CA PHE A 145 -7.74 -15.11 -12.72
C PHE A 145 -8.98 -15.81 -12.16
N ASN A 146 -9.56 -16.76 -12.91
CA ASN A 146 -10.71 -17.50 -12.41
C ASN A 146 -10.37 -18.36 -11.19
N TYR A 147 -9.28 -19.14 -11.28
CA TYR A 147 -8.83 -20.04 -10.23
C TYR A 147 -8.37 -19.30 -8.97
N SER A 148 -7.58 -18.23 -9.11
CA SER A 148 -6.98 -17.54 -7.97
C SER A 148 -7.84 -16.42 -7.38
N ILE A 149 -8.84 -15.91 -8.12
CA ILE A 149 -9.65 -14.76 -7.68
C ILE A 149 -11.15 -15.08 -7.67
N GLN A 150 -11.73 -15.50 -8.80
CA GLN A 150 -13.20 -15.61 -8.91
C GLN A 150 -13.77 -16.79 -8.11
N ALA A 151 -13.17 -17.98 -8.24
CA ALA A 151 -13.64 -19.17 -7.53
C ALA A 151 -13.48 -19.02 -6.00
N PRO A 152 -12.32 -18.60 -5.45
CA PRO A 152 -12.19 -18.40 -4.00
C PRO A 152 -13.12 -17.30 -3.47
N ARG A 153 -13.39 -16.24 -4.25
CA ARG A 153 -14.39 -15.23 -3.87
C ARG A 153 -15.79 -15.83 -3.76
N ALA A 154 -16.21 -16.60 -4.76
CA ALA A 154 -17.53 -17.22 -4.74
C ALA A 154 -17.67 -18.20 -3.57
N GLU A 155 -16.64 -19.02 -3.32
CA GLU A 155 -16.59 -19.98 -2.21
C GLU A 155 -16.64 -19.28 -0.84
N ALA A 156 -15.95 -18.15 -0.70
CA ALA A 156 -15.95 -17.33 0.51
C ALA A 156 -17.18 -16.39 0.64
N GLY A 157 -18.13 -16.44 -0.30
CA GLY A 157 -19.31 -15.58 -0.30
C GLY A 157 -19.03 -14.10 -0.61
N PHE A 158 -17.88 -13.78 -1.22
CA PHE A 158 -17.55 -12.45 -1.69
C PHE A 158 -18.15 -12.17 -3.07
N GLU A 159 -18.42 -10.88 -3.35
CA GLU A 159 -18.84 -10.43 -4.67
C GLU A 159 -17.75 -10.74 -5.72
N THR A 160 -18.14 -11.47 -6.77
CA THR A 160 -17.30 -11.78 -7.92
C THR A 160 -17.21 -10.59 -8.87
N MET A 161 -16.11 -10.47 -9.62
CA MET A 161 -15.98 -9.35 -10.57
C MET A 161 -16.89 -9.57 -11.77
N THR A 162 -17.62 -8.52 -12.15
CA THR A 162 -18.37 -8.49 -13.41
C THR A 162 -17.42 -8.55 -14.60
N VAL A 163 -17.93 -8.94 -15.77
CA VAL A 163 -17.15 -8.94 -17.03
C VAL A 163 -16.57 -7.55 -17.29
N GLN A 164 -17.39 -6.51 -17.14
CA GLN A 164 -16.94 -5.12 -17.29
C GLN A 164 -15.86 -4.74 -16.26
N GLY A 165 -16.02 -5.14 -15.00
CA GLY A 165 -15.03 -4.90 -13.95
C GLY A 165 -13.71 -5.61 -14.21
N LYS A 166 -13.75 -6.82 -14.79
CA LYS A 166 -12.56 -7.57 -15.21
C LYS A 166 -11.86 -6.88 -16.38
N SER A 167 -12.59 -6.50 -17.44
CA SER A 167 -12.00 -5.80 -18.59
C SER A 167 -11.36 -4.48 -18.17
N ALA A 168 -12.02 -3.67 -17.35
CA ALA A 168 -11.44 -2.43 -16.84
C ALA A 168 -10.19 -2.69 -15.97
N PHE A 169 -10.18 -3.78 -15.19
CA PHE A 169 -9.00 -4.14 -14.41
C PHE A 169 -7.82 -4.59 -15.28
N GLU A 170 -8.08 -5.32 -16.36
CA GLU A 170 -7.05 -5.68 -17.35
C GLU A 170 -6.48 -4.45 -18.06
N GLU A 171 -7.31 -3.43 -18.31
CA GLU A 171 -6.88 -2.15 -18.88
C GLU A 171 -5.86 -1.40 -18.02
N ILE A 172 -5.90 -1.54 -16.69
CA ILE A 172 -4.85 -0.97 -15.82
C ILE A 172 -3.66 -1.91 -15.66
N MET A 173 -3.89 -3.23 -15.67
CA MET A 173 -2.86 -4.22 -15.39
C MET A 173 -1.89 -4.39 -16.55
N TRP A 174 -2.38 -4.55 -17.78
CA TRP A 174 -1.50 -4.84 -18.92
C TRP A 174 -0.51 -3.73 -19.25
N PRO A 175 -0.89 -2.44 -19.23
CA PRO A 175 0.06 -1.36 -19.44
C PRO A 175 1.14 -1.28 -18.36
N VAL A 176 0.86 -1.73 -17.13
CA VAL A 176 1.86 -1.78 -16.03
C VAL A 176 2.86 -2.92 -16.22
N LEU A 177 2.42 -4.02 -16.84
CA LEU A 177 3.23 -5.23 -17.04
C LEU A 177 4.00 -5.23 -18.37
N LYS A 178 3.95 -4.14 -19.14
CA LYS A 178 4.77 -4.03 -20.34
C LYS A 178 6.26 -4.06 -20.00
N PHE A 179 6.97 -4.92 -20.72
CA PHE A 179 8.40 -5.15 -20.54
C PHE A 179 9.19 -3.87 -20.86
N GLU A 180 8.96 -3.31 -22.05
CA GLU A 180 9.57 -2.05 -22.49
C GLU A 180 9.09 -0.87 -21.62
N PRO A 181 10.00 -0.15 -20.93
CA PRO A 181 9.64 0.96 -20.06
C PRO A 181 8.88 2.09 -20.78
N GLU A 182 9.22 2.38 -22.03
CA GLU A 182 8.63 3.45 -22.85
C GLU A 182 7.17 3.19 -23.18
N GLU A 183 6.78 1.91 -23.20
CA GLU A 183 5.40 1.53 -23.42
C GLU A 183 4.60 1.41 -22.12
N ARG A 184 5.28 1.41 -20.97
CA ARG A 184 4.66 1.19 -19.66
C ARG A 184 3.83 2.40 -19.25
N ALA A 185 2.62 2.15 -18.74
CA ALA A 185 1.81 3.24 -18.21
C ALA A 185 2.45 3.87 -16.97
N THR A 186 2.44 5.19 -16.92
CA THR A 186 2.78 5.96 -15.73
C THR A 186 1.64 5.92 -14.71
N ALA A 187 1.95 6.07 -13.43
CA ALA A 187 0.92 6.16 -12.39
C ALA A 187 -0.08 7.32 -12.64
N GLU A 188 0.39 8.43 -13.22
CA GLU A 188 -0.46 9.55 -13.65
C GLU A 188 -1.48 9.13 -14.71
N GLN A 189 -1.06 8.36 -15.73
CA GLN A 189 -1.97 7.83 -16.74
C GLN A 189 -2.97 6.83 -16.15
N LEU A 190 -2.53 5.99 -15.20
CA LEU A 190 -3.43 5.04 -14.53
C LEU A 190 -4.51 5.76 -13.72
N MET A 191 -4.20 6.90 -13.09
CA MET A 191 -5.18 7.74 -12.38
C MET A 191 -6.34 8.19 -13.28
N GLN A 192 -6.12 8.27 -14.61
CA GLN A 192 -7.12 8.68 -15.60
C GLN A 192 -7.87 7.51 -16.26
N SER A 193 -7.56 6.27 -15.87
CA SER A 193 -8.19 5.06 -16.44
C SER A 193 -9.67 4.95 -16.10
N GLU A 194 -10.43 4.22 -16.92
CA GLU A 194 -11.84 3.93 -16.66
C GLU A 194 -12.02 3.11 -15.39
N TRP A 195 -11.06 2.24 -15.06
CA TRP A 195 -11.09 1.51 -13.79
C TRP A 195 -11.00 2.47 -12.59
N MET A 196 -10.10 3.45 -12.63
CA MET A 196 -9.98 4.44 -11.57
C MET A 196 -11.26 5.28 -11.46
N LYS A 197 -11.88 5.69 -12.57
CA LYS A 197 -13.15 6.45 -12.54
C LYS A 197 -14.32 5.62 -12.02
N GLY A 198 -14.42 4.35 -12.42
CA GLY A 198 -15.56 3.48 -12.10
C GLY A 198 -15.50 2.84 -10.71
N TRP A 199 -14.31 2.50 -10.23
CA TRP A 199 -14.15 1.74 -8.97
C TRP A 199 -13.15 2.38 -8.00
N GLY A 200 -12.02 2.91 -8.49
CA GLY A 200 -10.95 3.41 -7.62
C GLY A 200 -11.27 4.71 -6.88
N LEU A 201 -11.60 5.78 -7.61
CA LEU A 201 -11.97 7.08 -7.06
C LEU A 201 -13.23 7.01 -6.19
N PRO A 202 -14.32 6.31 -6.58
CA PRO A 202 -15.46 6.11 -5.69
C PRO A 202 -15.09 5.45 -4.36
N ALA A 203 -14.20 4.44 -4.37
CA ALA A 203 -13.73 3.78 -3.16
C ALA A 203 -12.92 4.74 -2.26
N LEU A 204 -12.04 5.55 -2.85
CA LEU A 204 -11.28 6.59 -2.13
C LEU A 204 -12.20 7.62 -1.48
N GLU A 205 -13.19 8.13 -2.21
CA GLU A 205 -14.15 9.10 -1.68
C GLU A 205 -14.98 8.52 -0.53
N GLN A 206 -15.44 7.28 -0.66
CA GLN A 206 -16.19 6.60 0.38
C GLN A 206 -15.34 6.42 1.65
N SER A 207 -14.08 6.03 1.50
CA SER A 207 -13.12 5.93 2.62
C SER A 207 -12.94 7.28 3.32
N LEU A 208 -12.74 8.36 2.57
CA LEU A 208 -12.61 9.71 3.12
C LEU A 208 -13.87 10.17 3.87
N LYS A 209 -15.06 9.87 3.33
CA LYS A 209 -16.34 10.14 4.00
C LYS A 209 -16.44 9.39 5.34
N THR A 210 -16.10 8.10 5.35
CA THR A 210 -16.10 7.27 6.56
C THR A 210 -15.11 7.77 7.60
N ARG A 211 -13.87 8.09 7.19
CA ARG A 211 -12.83 8.67 8.07
C ARG A 211 -13.29 10.00 8.68
N LYS A 212 -13.86 10.91 7.88
CA LYS A 212 -14.42 12.18 8.38
C LYS A 212 -15.58 11.98 9.35
N LYS A 213 -16.42 10.96 9.16
CA LYS A 213 -17.52 10.62 10.07
C LYS A 213 -16.98 10.08 11.40
N ALA A 214 -15.99 9.19 11.36
CA ALA A 214 -15.36 8.61 12.56
C ALA A 214 -14.58 9.64 13.39
N LEU A 215 -14.12 10.73 12.78
CA LEU A 215 -13.42 11.83 13.45
C LEU A 215 -14.36 12.88 14.09
N ARG A 216 -15.68 12.79 13.89
CA ARG A 216 -16.63 13.68 14.58
C ARG A 216 -16.72 13.25 16.06
N PRO A 217 -16.63 14.18 17.02
CA PRO A 217 -16.83 13.85 18.42
C PRO A 217 -18.23 13.26 18.61
N VAL A 218 -18.30 12.12 19.30
CA VAL A 218 -19.57 11.59 19.80
C VAL A 218 -20.12 12.64 20.76
N LYS A 219 -21.33 13.12 20.48
CA LYS A 219 -22.03 14.08 21.35
C LYS A 219 -22.43 13.45 22.67
#